data_AF-A0A536SYH7-F1
#
_entry.id   AF-A0A536SYH7-F1
#
_cell.length_a   1.000
_cell.length_b   1.000
_cell.length_c   1.000
_cell.angle_alpha   90.00
_cell.angle_beta   90.00
_cell.angle_gamma   90.00
#
_symmetry.space_group_name_H-M   'P 1'
#
loop_
_entity.id
_entity.type
_entity.pdbx_description
1 polymer ?
#
loop_
_entity_poly.entity_id
_entity_poly.type
_entity_poly.pdbx_seq_one_letter_code
_entity_poly.pdbx_strand_id
1 'polypeptide(L)'
;MGGGTGCPAPAPLRARRALDGRRYRFSGASKGAVGARRASQAAGHVPRLVRRLRSIRPECEIDVREMVTARQSQALLDGEIDIGLLRPPITSSRLTIASELSDPFCLAIPDGHALTGSGPIDLRSTAREIFVGFTRQRGPAFYDQTLGLCTDVGFSPNLRYEASTLYGVLDLVSAGLGIAIVPASSSTLAPTGFVLRILNRPTRAGCLALAQSRGDPNPMLSTLSELTSAVFDELGAEMRQRVAGMT
;
A
#
# COMPACT_ATOMS: atom_id res chain seq x y z
N MET A 1 -1.54 57.79 -10.38
CA MET A 1 -0.14 57.39 -10.10
C MET A 1 -0.04 57.20 -8.60
N GLY A 2 0.20 56.06 -8.00
CA GLY A 2 0.73 54.76 -8.40
C GLY A 2 1.44 54.22 -7.15
N GLY A 3 1.26 52.94 -6.81
CA GLY A 3 2.04 52.32 -5.72
C GLY A 3 1.28 51.27 -4.92
N GLY A 4 1.01 50.12 -5.53
CA GLY A 4 0.48 48.94 -4.84
C GLY A 4 1.54 48.29 -3.94
N THR A 5 1.16 48.00 -2.70
CA THR A 5 1.95 47.21 -1.74
C THR A 5 1.76 45.73 -2.03
N GLY A 6 2.65 45.15 -2.84
CA GLY A 6 2.73 43.71 -3.04
C GLY A 6 3.43 43.03 -1.87
N CYS A 7 2.79 42.03 -1.27
CA CYS A 7 3.45 41.07 -0.39
C CYS A 7 4.63 40.41 -1.12
N PRO A 8 5.81 40.26 -0.48
CA PRO A 8 6.87 39.44 -1.04
C PRO A 8 6.46 37.96 -0.99
N ALA A 9 6.53 37.28 -2.13
CA ALA A 9 6.41 35.83 -2.22
C ALA A 9 7.56 35.16 -1.42
N PRO A 10 7.31 34.04 -0.71
CA PRO A 10 8.40 33.33 -0.03
C PRO A 10 9.38 32.76 -1.06
N ALA A 11 10.66 33.08 -0.89
CA ALA A 11 11.76 32.59 -1.70
C ALA A 11 11.89 31.06 -1.64
N PRO A 12 12.35 30.39 -2.72
CA PRO A 12 12.58 28.95 -2.69
C PRO A 12 13.68 28.60 -1.68
N LEU A 13 13.42 27.58 -0.85
CA LEU A 13 14.36 26.98 0.09
C LEU A 13 15.61 26.48 -0.65
N ARG A 14 16.64 27.32 -0.71
CA ARG A 14 17.98 26.91 -1.12
C ARG A 14 18.64 26.14 0.00
N ALA A 15 19.16 24.97 -0.38
CA ALA A 15 19.90 24.03 0.44
C ALA A 15 20.96 24.71 1.33
N ARG A 16 20.93 24.39 2.62
CA ARG A 16 22.07 24.55 3.53
C ARG A 16 22.57 23.15 3.92
N ARG A 17 23.74 22.78 3.40
CA ARG A 17 24.70 21.86 4.08
C ARG A 17 25.29 22.65 5.27
N ALA A 18 25.69 22.09 6.41
CA ALA A 18 25.99 20.72 6.85
C ALA A 18 25.70 20.60 8.36
N LEU A 19 25.71 19.36 8.90
CA LEU A 19 26.31 18.90 10.17
C LEU A 19 25.61 17.58 10.62
N ASP A 20 26.35 16.47 10.63
CA ASP A 20 26.22 15.20 11.38
C ASP A 20 24.90 14.76 12.06
N GLY A 21 23.78 14.86 11.35
CA GLY A 21 22.53 14.15 11.66
C GLY A 21 21.86 13.75 10.35
N ARG A 22 21.95 12.47 9.96
CA ARG A 22 21.39 12.02 8.68
C ARG A 22 19.88 11.84 8.81
N ARG A 23 19.11 12.58 8.01
CA ARG A 23 17.66 12.52 7.89
C ARG A 23 17.26 11.56 6.79
N TYR A 24 16.44 10.58 7.12
CA TYR A 24 15.96 9.54 6.21
C TYR A 24 14.45 9.70 6.01
N ARG A 25 14.02 9.67 4.76
CA ARG A 25 12.65 9.94 4.32
C ARG A 25 12.06 8.69 3.67
N PHE A 26 10.92 8.26 4.19
CA PHE A 26 10.23 7.04 3.82
C PHE A 26 8.80 7.35 3.40
N SER A 27 8.25 6.61 2.45
CA SER A 27 6.80 6.69 2.18
C SER A 27 6.14 5.31 2.15
N GLY A 28 4.98 5.19 2.77
CA GLY A 28 4.12 4.00 2.73
C GLY A 28 2.81 4.26 2.00
N ALA A 29 2.42 3.34 1.13
CA ALA A 29 1.13 3.40 0.43
C ALA A 29 -0.02 2.92 1.33
N SER A 30 -0.51 3.82 2.20
CA SER A 30 -1.93 4.01 2.52
C SER A 30 -2.06 5.15 3.55
N LYS A 31 -2.85 6.19 3.25
CA LYS A 31 -3.60 6.92 4.29
C LYS A 31 -2.92 7.88 5.32
N GLY A 32 -1.67 8.37 5.29
CA GLY A 32 -1.33 9.64 5.99
C GLY A 32 0.15 10.05 6.08
N ALA A 33 0.48 11.31 5.77
CA ALA A 33 1.75 11.92 6.15
C ALA A 33 1.93 11.82 7.67
N VAL A 34 3.13 11.56 8.19
CA VAL A 34 3.38 11.56 9.64
C VAL A 34 3.63 12.99 10.12
N GLY A 35 2.60 13.81 9.95
CA GLY A 35 2.03 14.55 11.06
C GLY A 35 0.85 13.74 11.55
N ALA A 36 0.88 13.26 12.79
CA ALA A 36 -0.19 12.43 13.32
C ALA A 36 -1.55 13.15 13.26
N ARG A 37 -2.43 12.72 12.34
CA ARG A 37 -3.88 12.74 12.54
C ARG A 37 -4.57 11.66 11.68
N ARG A 38 -5.17 10.71 12.42
CA ARG A 38 -5.96 9.52 12.06
C ARG A 38 -5.24 8.43 11.26
N ALA A 39 -4.74 7.45 12.03
CA ALA A 39 -4.32 6.14 11.57
C ALA A 39 -5.43 5.43 10.78
N SER A 40 -5.17 5.12 9.51
CA SER A 40 -5.74 3.93 8.85
C SER A 40 -4.62 3.17 8.12
N GLN A 41 -3.68 2.71 8.94
CA GLN A 41 -2.87 1.49 8.82
C GLN A 41 -2.34 1.15 7.42
N ALA A 42 -1.09 1.51 7.17
CA ALA A 42 -0.17 0.63 6.45
C ALA A 42 -0.22 -0.73 7.15
N ALA A 43 -0.48 -1.82 6.43
CA ALA A 43 -0.69 -3.19 6.94
C ALA A 43 0.48 -3.70 7.83
N GLY A 44 0.59 -3.20 9.06
CA GLY A 44 1.64 -3.49 10.06
C GLY A 44 3.08 -3.08 9.70
N HIS A 45 3.44 -2.97 8.42
CA HIS A 45 4.84 -2.88 7.97
C HIS A 45 5.54 -1.56 8.33
N VAL A 46 4.93 -0.40 8.06
CA VAL A 46 5.58 0.89 8.35
C VAL A 46 5.90 1.07 9.84
N PRO A 47 4.95 0.85 10.78
CA PRO A 47 5.27 0.94 12.22
C PRO A 47 6.38 -0.04 12.65
N ARG A 48 6.39 -1.28 12.14
CA ARG A 48 7.43 -2.27 12.44
C ARG A 48 8.80 -1.82 11.94
N LEU A 49 8.88 -1.34 10.70
CA LEU A 49 10.11 -0.83 10.10
C LEU A 49 10.65 0.36 10.89
N VAL A 50 9.80 1.34 11.20
CA VAL A 50 10.18 2.53 11.99
C VAL A 50 10.68 2.14 13.38
N ARG A 51 10.01 1.19 14.06
CA ARG A 51 10.43 0.71 15.38
C ARG A 51 11.81 0.04 15.33
N ARG A 52 12.06 -0.81 14.34
CA ARG A 52 13.36 -1.47 14.14
C ARG A 52 14.45 -0.45 13.85
N LEU A 53 14.21 0.46 12.91
CA LEU A 53 15.17 1.48 12.53
C LEU A 53 15.55 2.36 13.73
N ARG A 54 14.57 2.83 14.51
CA ARG A 54 14.83 3.59 15.75
C ARG A 54 15.64 2.82 16.78
N SER A 55 15.48 1.50 16.84
CA SER A 55 16.22 0.66 17.79
C SER A 55 17.69 0.51 17.41
N ILE A 56 18.00 0.40 16.11
CA ILE A 56 19.37 0.15 15.64
C ILE A 56 20.13 1.43 15.28
N ARG A 57 19.39 2.52 15.02
CA ARG A 57 19.91 3.82 14.57
C ARG A 57 19.12 4.97 15.22
N PRO A 58 19.20 5.16 16.55
CA PRO A 58 18.45 6.19 17.26
C PRO A 58 18.79 7.63 16.81
N GLU A 59 19.97 7.84 16.23
CA GLU A 59 20.45 9.10 15.68
C GLU A 59 19.78 9.49 14.35
N CYS A 60 19.11 8.55 13.69
CA CYS A 60 18.45 8.79 12.41
C CYS A 60 17.17 9.60 12.60
N GLU A 61 17.07 10.75 11.91
CA GLU A 61 15.81 11.45 11.79
C GLU A 61 14.93 10.72 10.77
N ILE A 62 13.69 10.41 11.13
CA ILE A 62 12.76 9.64 10.30
C ILE A 62 11.60 10.54 9.89
N ASP A 63 11.45 10.80 8.60
CA ASP A 63 10.32 11.49 7.99
C ASP A 63 9.48 10.45 7.23
N VAL A 64 8.20 10.32 7.57
CA VAL A 64 7.29 9.38 6.91
C VAL A 64 6.18 10.15 6.21
N ARG A 65 6.00 9.88 4.91
CA ARG A 65 5.01 10.56 4.08
C ARG A 65 4.05 9.56 3.45
N GLU A 66 2.77 9.87 3.42
CA GLU A 66 1.84 9.09 2.61
C GLU A 66 1.81 9.63 1.20
N MET A 67 1.98 8.71 0.26
CA MET A 67 1.92 8.98 -1.15
C MET A 67 1.34 7.75 -1.88
N VAL A 68 0.57 8.00 -2.93
CA VAL A 68 0.18 6.95 -3.89
C VAL A 68 1.41 6.46 -4.66
N THR A 69 1.40 5.22 -5.17
CA THR A 69 2.52 4.62 -5.92
C THR A 69 3.14 5.58 -6.94
N ALA A 70 2.33 6.23 -7.78
CA ALA A 70 2.84 7.13 -8.81
C ALA A 70 3.63 8.32 -8.22
N ARG A 71 3.18 8.85 -7.07
CA ARG A 71 3.88 9.93 -6.37
C ARG A 71 5.13 9.44 -5.67
N GLN A 72 5.13 8.24 -5.12
CA GLN A 72 6.35 7.63 -4.56
C GLN A 72 7.40 7.45 -5.65
N SER A 73 7.02 6.91 -6.81
CA SER A 73 7.96 6.75 -7.93
C SER A 73 8.58 8.08 -8.34
N GLN A 74 7.78 9.15 -8.45
CA GLN A 74 8.32 10.47 -8.79
C GLN A 74 9.20 11.04 -7.67
N ALA A 75 8.76 10.95 -6.42
CA ALA A 75 9.51 11.44 -5.26
C ALA A 75 10.86 10.73 -5.07
N LEU A 76 10.95 9.44 -5.40
CA LEU A 76 12.22 8.70 -5.44
C LEU A 76 13.16 9.26 -6.51
N LEU A 77 12.63 9.51 -7.71
CA LEU A 77 13.41 10.04 -8.83
C LEU A 77 13.90 11.47 -8.57
N ASP A 78 13.11 12.26 -7.85
CA ASP A 78 13.42 13.64 -7.48
C ASP A 78 14.27 13.73 -6.19
N GLY A 79 14.56 12.60 -5.53
CA GLY A 79 15.28 12.55 -4.26
C GLY A 79 14.52 13.14 -3.08
N GLU A 80 13.20 13.31 -3.19
CA GLU A 80 12.32 13.76 -2.12
C GLU A 80 12.09 12.69 -1.05
N ILE A 81 12.24 11.42 -1.41
CA ILE A 81 12.24 10.28 -0.48
C ILE A 81 13.39 9.33 -0.83
N ASP A 82 13.90 8.61 0.15
CA ASP A 82 15.01 7.66 -0.03
C ASP A 82 14.49 6.27 -0.42
N ILE A 83 13.36 5.85 0.16
CA ILE A 83 12.67 4.61 -0.21
C ILE A 83 11.15 4.78 -0.30
N GLY A 84 10.52 3.99 -1.16
CA GLY A 84 9.06 3.88 -1.30
C GLY A 84 8.56 2.47 -1.02
N LEU A 85 7.57 2.34 -0.14
CA LEU A 85 6.81 1.12 0.08
C LEU A 85 5.53 1.21 -0.75
N LEU A 86 5.57 0.59 -1.93
CA LEU A 86 4.58 0.74 -2.99
C LEU A 86 4.13 -0.60 -3.55
N ARG A 87 3.05 -0.57 -4.33
CA ARG A 87 2.62 -1.72 -5.12
C ARG A 87 3.07 -1.50 -6.58
N PRO A 88 3.89 -2.41 -7.16
CA PRO A 88 4.22 -2.38 -8.58
C PRO A 88 2.95 -2.37 -9.46
N PRO A 89 3.03 -1.95 -10.74
CA PRO A 89 4.26 -1.79 -11.52
C PRO A 89 5.00 -0.47 -11.27
N ILE A 90 6.34 -0.53 -11.32
CA ILE A 90 7.19 0.65 -11.50
C ILE A 90 7.61 0.70 -12.96
N THR A 91 7.44 1.84 -13.61
CA THR A 91 7.75 2.02 -15.04
C THR A 91 9.14 2.59 -15.32
N SER A 92 9.77 3.22 -14.32
CA SER A 92 11.09 3.86 -14.49
C SER A 92 12.24 2.88 -14.26
N SER A 93 13.12 2.74 -15.25
CA SER A 93 14.35 1.93 -15.14
C SER A 93 15.36 2.50 -14.15
N ARG A 94 15.22 3.78 -13.77
CA ARG A 94 16.04 4.44 -12.73
C ARG A 94 15.68 4.02 -11.31
N LEU A 95 14.61 3.26 -11.14
CA LEU A 95 14.23 2.66 -9.86
C LEU A 95 14.54 1.17 -9.87
N THR A 96 14.74 0.61 -8.68
CA THR A 96 14.87 -0.82 -8.47
C THR A 96 14.01 -1.25 -7.29
N ILE A 97 13.51 -2.47 -7.35
CA ILE A 97 12.92 -3.13 -6.20
C ILE A 97 14.05 -3.79 -5.42
N ALA A 98 14.12 -3.54 -4.12
CA ALA A 98 15.13 -4.11 -3.24
C ALA A 98 14.58 -5.23 -2.36
N SER A 99 13.28 -5.19 -2.04
CA SER A 99 12.59 -6.21 -1.24
C SER A 99 11.14 -6.34 -1.72
N GLU A 100 10.60 -7.55 -1.71
CA GLU A 100 9.21 -7.82 -2.11
C GLU A 100 8.50 -8.72 -1.10
N LEU A 101 7.24 -8.40 -0.84
CA LEU A 101 6.29 -9.23 -0.13
C LEU A 101 5.26 -9.72 -1.15
N SER A 102 5.17 -11.04 -1.31
CA SER A 102 4.04 -11.67 -2.00
C SER A 102 2.75 -11.33 -1.24
N ASP A 103 1.85 -10.62 -1.91
CA ASP A 103 0.62 -10.12 -1.32
C ASP A 103 -0.54 -10.36 -2.28
N PRO A 104 -0.92 -11.64 -2.48
CA PRO A 104 -1.86 -12.05 -3.51
C PRO A 104 -3.23 -11.40 -3.27
N PHE A 105 -4.01 -11.27 -4.35
CA PHE A 105 -5.38 -10.81 -4.25
C PHE A 105 -6.29 -11.91 -3.68
N CYS A 106 -7.19 -11.48 -2.80
CA CYS A 106 -8.25 -12.26 -2.18
C CYS A 106 -9.60 -11.61 -2.50
N LEU A 107 -10.66 -12.38 -2.28
CA LEU A 107 -12.01 -11.88 -2.17
C LEU A 107 -12.39 -11.74 -0.69
N ALA A 108 -12.74 -10.53 -0.28
CA ALA A 108 -13.43 -10.27 0.98
C ALA A 108 -14.92 -10.49 0.77
N ILE A 109 -15.50 -11.36 1.60
CA ILE A 109 -16.87 -11.85 1.47
C ILE A 109 -17.56 -11.69 2.83
N PRO A 110 -18.74 -11.06 2.93
CA PRO A 110 -19.44 -10.92 4.21
C PRO A 110 -19.72 -12.28 4.85
N ASP A 111 -19.75 -12.31 6.18
CA ASP A 111 -20.12 -13.50 6.93
C ASP A 111 -21.55 -13.96 6.55
N GLY A 112 -21.75 -15.27 6.40
CA GLY A 112 -23.04 -15.86 6.01
C GLY A 112 -23.41 -15.73 4.52
N HIS A 113 -22.55 -15.14 3.68
CA HIS A 113 -22.77 -15.10 2.23
C HIS A 113 -22.67 -16.48 1.58
N ALA A 114 -23.40 -16.75 0.50
CA ALA A 114 -23.35 -18.05 -0.21
C ALA A 114 -21.95 -18.42 -0.78
N LEU A 115 -21.05 -17.44 -0.87
CA LEU A 115 -19.67 -17.61 -1.34
C LEU A 115 -18.67 -17.89 -0.20
N THR A 116 -19.13 -17.82 1.06
CA THR A 116 -18.33 -18.27 2.21
C THR A 116 -18.06 -19.76 2.06
N GLY A 117 -16.81 -20.15 2.22
CA GLY A 117 -16.38 -21.54 2.07
C GLY A 117 -14.87 -21.62 2.04
N SER A 118 -14.36 -22.85 2.05
CA SER A 118 -12.93 -23.10 2.18
C SER A 118 -12.20 -23.16 0.85
N GLY A 119 -10.91 -22.82 0.91
CA GLY A 119 -10.00 -22.89 -0.23
C GLY A 119 -10.19 -21.80 -1.28
N PRO A 120 -9.37 -21.84 -2.36
CA PRO A 120 -9.36 -20.81 -3.39
C PRO A 120 -10.69 -20.67 -4.13
N ILE A 121 -11.03 -19.44 -4.55
CA ILE A 121 -12.25 -19.13 -5.32
C ILE A 121 -11.90 -18.72 -6.75
N ASP A 122 -12.66 -19.21 -7.73
CA ASP A 122 -12.57 -18.74 -9.11
C ASP A 122 -13.29 -17.41 -9.24
N LEU A 123 -12.57 -16.35 -9.65
CA LEU A 123 -13.16 -15.02 -9.77
C LEU A 123 -14.36 -14.98 -10.72
N ARG A 124 -14.40 -15.85 -11.75
CA ARG A 124 -15.53 -15.92 -12.71
C ARG A 124 -16.86 -16.30 -12.06
N SER A 125 -16.84 -17.08 -10.97
CA SER A 125 -18.07 -17.47 -10.27
C SER A 125 -18.76 -16.30 -9.56
N THR A 126 -18.04 -15.18 -9.40
CA THR A 126 -18.51 -13.99 -8.70
C THR A 126 -19.10 -12.92 -9.63
N ALA A 127 -19.17 -13.19 -10.94
CA ALA A 127 -19.54 -12.19 -11.95
C ALA A 127 -20.93 -11.55 -11.77
N ARG A 128 -21.83 -12.20 -11.02
CA ARG A 128 -23.20 -11.70 -10.74
C ARG A 128 -23.32 -10.94 -9.41
N GLU A 129 -22.25 -10.90 -8.63
CA GLU A 129 -22.26 -10.30 -7.30
C GLU A 129 -22.17 -8.78 -7.36
N ILE A 130 -22.59 -8.13 -6.27
CA ILE A 130 -22.35 -6.72 -6.05
C ILE A 130 -20.93 -6.53 -5.53
N PHE A 131 -20.16 -5.66 -6.18
CA PHE A 131 -18.82 -5.31 -5.76
C PHE A 131 -18.78 -3.99 -4.98
N VAL A 132 -17.98 -4.01 -3.92
CA VAL A 132 -17.45 -2.83 -3.24
C VAL A 132 -16.02 -2.62 -3.73
N GLY A 133 -15.68 -1.38 -4.07
CA GLY A 133 -14.35 -1.05 -4.59
C GLY A 133 -13.72 0.16 -3.92
N PHE A 134 -12.46 0.39 -4.26
CA PHE A 134 -11.73 1.56 -3.81
C PHE A 134 -11.93 2.70 -4.80
N THR A 135 -12.16 3.94 -4.34
CA THR A 135 -12.40 5.06 -5.28
C THR A 135 -11.21 5.29 -6.21
N ARG A 136 -11.43 5.30 -7.53
CA ARG A 136 -10.37 5.53 -8.52
C ARG A 136 -9.57 6.81 -8.28
N GLN A 137 -10.22 7.90 -7.84
CA GLN A 137 -9.59 9.20 -7.59
C GLN A 137 -8.47 9.13 -6.54
N ARG A 138 -8.56 8.22 -5.56
CA ARG A 138 -7.60 8.11 -4.47
C ARG A 138 -6.45 7.14 -4.75
N GLY A 139 -6.61 6.26 -5.73
CA GLY A 139 -5.71 5.13 -5.94
C GLY A 139 -5.96 4.48 -7.29
N PRO A 140 -5.70 5.18 -8.40
CA PRO A 140 -6.06 4.69 -9.74
C PRO A 140 -5.35 3.38 -10.08
N ALA A 141 -4.08 3.22 -9.70
CA ALA A 141 -3.34 1.98 -9.95
C ALA A 141 -3.97 0.76 -9.26
N PHE A 142 -4.40 0.89 -8.01
CA PHE A 142 -5.03 -0.21 -7.28
C PHE A 142 -6.42 -0.52 -7.83
N TYR A 143 -7.21 0.53 -8.14
CA TYR A 143 -8.50 0.39 -8.80
C TYR A 143 -8.39 -0.34 -10.14
N ASP A 144 -7.50 0.13 -11.02
CA ASP A 144 -7.29 -0.44 -12.35
C ASP A 144 -6.75 -1.89 -12.25
N GLN A 145 -5.96 -2.24 -11.23
CA GLN A 145 -5.56 -3.62 -10.96
C GLN A 145 -6.75 -4.51 -10.57
N THR A 146 -7.60 -4.06 -9.65
CA THR A 146 -8.76 -4.84 -9.17
C THR A 146 -9.81 -5.04 -10.26
N LEU A 147 -10.12 -4.00 -11.05
CA LEU A 147 -11.01 -4.13 -12.20
C LEU A 147 -10.37 -5.00 -13.30
N GLY A 148 -9.07 -4.82 -13.52
CA GLY A 148 -8.27 -5.60 -14.45
C GLY A 148 -8.42 -7.11 -14.22
N LEU A 149 -8.37 -7.56 -12.96
CA LEU A 149 -8.58 -8.97 -12.61
C LEU A 149 -9.93 -9.50 -13.11
N CYS A 150 -11.02 -8.74 -12.97
CA CYS A 150 -12.33 -9.14 -13.46
C CYS A 150 -12.38 -9.17 -15.00
N THR A 151 -11.85 -8.13 -15.64
CA THR A 151 -11.84 -8.02 -17.10
C THR A 151 -10.99 -9.10 -17.75
N ASP A 152 -9.85 -9.45 -17.15
CA ASP A 152 -8.96 -10.49 -17.65
C ASP A 152 -9.63 -11.88 -17.64
N VAL A 153 -10.61 -12.10 -16.75
CA VAL A 153 -11.41 -13.34 -16.71
C VAL A 153 -12.77 -13.23 -17.40
N GLY A 154 -13.03 -12.13 -18.11
CA GLY A 154 -14.14 -11.99 -19.05
C GLY A 154 -15.40 -11.29 -18.51
N PHE A 155 -15.34 -10.57 -17.39
CA PHE A 155 -16.49 -9.78 -16.92
C PHE A 155 -16.11 -8.40 -16.37
N SER A 156 -17.08 -7.49 -16.33
CA SER A 156 -16.95 -6.21 -15.61
C SER A 156 -17.75 -6.29 -14.31
N PRO A 157 -17.17 -5.96 -13.15
CA PRO A 157 -17.85 -6.10 -11.87
C PRO A 157 -18.98 -5.07 -11.74
N ASN A 158 -20.10 -5.48 -11.14
CA ASN A 158 -21.19 -4.58 -10.76
C ASN A 158 -20.78 -3.76 -9.52
N LEU A 159 -19.94 -2.75 -9.73
CA LEU A 159 -19.41 -1.87 -8.70
C LEU A 159 -20.49 -0.89 -8.22
N ARG A 160 -21.11 -1.17 -7.06
CA ARG A 160 -22.21 -0.36 -6.48
C ARG A 160 -21.76 0.60 -5.41
N TYR A 161 -20.71 0.24 -4.68
CA TYR A 161 -20.23 0.99 -3.53
C TYR A 161 -18.73 1.24 -3.66
N GLU A 162 -18.30 2.43 -3.25
CA GLU A 162 -16.90 2.78 -3.26
C GLU A 162 -16.48 3.44 -1.94
N ALA A 163 -15.28 3.13 -1.47
CA ALA A 163 -14.67 3.77 -0.32
C ALA A 163 -13.29 4.35 -0.65
N SER A 164 -12.94 5.40 0.09
CA SER A 164 -11.68 6.13 -0.08
C SER A 164 -10.48 5.49 0.61
N THR A 165 -10.69 4.44 1.41
CA THR A 165 -9.69 3.70 2.18
C THR A 165 -9.98 2.22 2.06
N LEU A 166 -8.95 1.37 2.15
CA LEU A 166 -9.13 -0.08 2.17
C LEU A 166 -9.96 -0.52 3.38
N TYR A 167 -9.79 0.14 4.53
CA TYR A 167 -10.63 -0.08 5.71
C TYR A 167 -12.10 0.21 5.42
N GLY A 168 -12.41 1.33 4.77
CA GLY A 168 -13.79 1.64 4.40
C GLY A 168 -14.38 0.64 3.39
N VAL A 169 -13.56 0.06 2.51
CA VAL A 169 -14.00 -1.04 1.65
C VAL A 169 -14.39 -2.25 2.50
N LEU A 170 -13.54 -2.62 3.46
CA LEU A 170 -13.80 -3.75 4.36
C LEU A 170 -15.01 -3.49 5.26
N ASP A 171 -15.22 -2.27 5.77
CA ASP A 171 -16.41 -1.91 6.56
C ASP A 171 -17.71 -2.11 5.76
N LEU A 172 -17.73 -1.71 4.50
CA LEU A 172 -18.89 -1.89 3.62
C LEU A 172 -19.13 -3.37 3.30
N VAL A 173 -18.06 -4.16 3.15
CA VAL A 173 -18.16 -5.63 3.01
C VAL A 173 -18.72 -6.23 4.29
N SER A 174 -18.18 -5.91 5.47
CA SER A 174 -18.68 -6.38 6.76
C SER A 174 -20.13 -5.98 7.03
N ALA A 175 -20.59 -4.87 6.46
CA ALA A 175 -22.00 -4.45 6.50
C ALA A 175 -22.91 -5.22 5.53
N GLY A 176 -22.39 -6.17 4.75
CA GLY A 176 -23.16 -6.99 3.81
C GLY A 176 -23.52 -6.30 2.50
N LEU A 177 -22.88 -5.17 2.16
CA LEU A 177 -23.22 -4.39 0.96
C LEU A 177 -22.66 -5.00 -0.34
N GLY A 178 -21.73 -5.95 -0.25
CA GLY A 178 -21.17 -6.67 -1.39
C GLY A 178 -19.86 -7.36 -1.05
N ILE A 179 -19.19 -7.87 -2.08
CA ILE A 179 -17.85 -8.48 -2.00
C ILE A 179 -16.79 -7.50 -2.49
N ALA A 180 -15.52 -7.69 -2.11
CA ALA A 180 -14.44 -6.84 -2.60
C ALA A 180 -13.18 -7.64 -2.96
N ILE A 181 -12.46 -7.21 -4.00
CA ILE A 181 -11.11 -7.71 -4.28
C ILE A 181 -10.12 -6.87 -3.47
N VAL A 182 -9.37 -7.53 -2.59
CA VAL A 182 -8.44 -6.89 -1.65
C VAL A 182 -7.12 -7.66 -1.60
N PRO A 183 -5.99 -7.04 -1.20
CA PRO A 183 -4.75 -7.77 -0.97
C PRO A 183 -4.88 -8.67 0.28
N ALA A 184 -4.16 -9.79 0.30
CA ALA A 184 -4.12 -10.71 1.44
C ALA A 184 -3.66 -10.05 2.75
N SER A 185 -2.82 -9.01 2.66
CA SER A 185 -2.37 -8.19 3.79
C SER A 185 -3.52 -7.50 4.52
N SER A 186 -4.71 -7.41 3.91
CA SER A 186 -5.94 -6.94 4.57
C SER A 186 -6.34 -7.79 5.78
N SER A 187 -5.93 -9.07 5.82
CA SER A 187 -6.12 -9.95 6.99
C SER A 187 -5.46 -9.43 8.28
N THR A 188 -4.46 -8.55 8.15
CA THR A 188 -3.76 -7.92 9.29
C THR A 188 -4.52 -6.74 9.88
N LEU A 189 -5.53 -6.20 9.17
CA LEU A 189 -6.33 -5.06 9.63
C LEU A 189 -7.38 -5.45 10.69
N ALA A 190 -7.47 -6.74 11.03
CA ALA A 190 -8.34 -7.32 12.04
C ALA A 190 -9.82 -6.88 12.00
N PRO A 191 -10.51 -6.77 10.84
CA PRO A 191 -11.94 -6.50 10.85
C PRO A 191 -12.72 -7.81 11.09
N THR A 192 -13.89 -7.71 11.71
CA THR A 192 -14.85 -8.82 11.89
C THR A 192 -15.97 -8.70 10.85
N GLY A 193 -16.78 -9.74 10.64
CA GLY A 193 -17.94 -9.68 9.75
C GLY A 193 -17.68 -10.09 8.29
N PHE A 194 -16.50 -10.61 7.98
CA PHE A 194 -16.16 -11.11 6.65
C PHE A 194 -15.07 -12.18 6.70
N VAL A 195 -15.03 -13.02 5.67
CA VAL A 195 -13.97 -13.99 5.40
C VAL A 195 -13.15 -13.59 4.18
N LEU A 196 -11.90 -14.07 4.12
CA LEU A 196 -11.02 -13.89 2.97
C LEU A 196 -10.83 -15.21 2.23
N ARG A 197 -11.10 -15.21 0.93
CA ARG A 197 -10.79 -16.35 0.06
C ARG A 197 -9.76 -15.97 -0.99
N ILE A 198 -8.67 -16.73 -1.07
CA ILE A 198 -7.62 -16.52 -2.08
C ILE A 198 -8.21 -16.70 -3.47
N LEU A 199 -7.88 -15.81 -4.41
CA LEU A 199 -8.27 -16.00 -5.81
C LEU A 199 -7.45 -17.15 -6.42
N ASN A 200 -8.13 -18.07 -7.10
CA ASN A 200 -7.46 -19.14 -7.83
C ASN A 200 -6.82 -18.58 -9.10
N ARG A 201 -5.51 -18.77 -9.27
CA ARG A 201 -4.73 -18.37 -10.47
C ARG A 201 -5.07 -16.95 -10.95
N PRO A 202 -4.85 -15.91 -10.12
CA PRO A 202 -5.13 -14.54 -10.54
C PRO A 202 -4.22 -14.20 -11.73
N THR A 203 -4.78 -13.54 -12.75
CA THR A 203 -4.04 -13.08 -13.93
C THR A 203 -3.01 -12.00 -13.60
N ARG A 204 -3.14 -11.39 -12.42
CA ARG A 204 -2.25 -10.35 -11.89
C ARG A 204 -1.79 -10.74 -10.49
N ALA A 205 -0.48 -10.77 -10.28
CA ALA A 205 0.08 -11.00 -8.96
C ALA A 205 0.07 -9.72 -8.13
N GLY A 206 -0.50 -9.79 -6.93
CA GLY A 206 -0.40 -8.72 -5.95
C GLY A 206 0.94 -8.79 -5.21
N CYS A 207 1.59 -7.64 -5.05
CA CYS A 207 2.85 -7.52 -4.32
C CYS A 207 2.92 -6.17 -3.61
N LEU A 208 3.57 -6.13 -2.45
CA LEU A 208 4.05 -4.93 -1.80
C LEU A 208 5.59 -4.94 -1.88
N ALA A 209 6.18 -3.83 -2.31
CA ALA A 209 7.60 -3.77 -2.60
C ALA A 209 8.27 -2.56 -1.96
N LEU A 210 9.53 -2.72 -1.58
CA LEU A 210 10.45 -1.63 -1.29
C LEU A 210 11.14 -1.22 -2.60
N ALA A 211 10.91 0.00 -3.01
CA ALA A 211 11.53 0.63 -4.16
C ALA A 211 12.53 1.69 -3.74
N GLN A 212 13.61 1.81 -4.48
CA GLN A 212 14.64 2.82 -4.27
C GLN A 212 15.27 3.25 -5.60
N SER A 213 16.03 4.34 -5.57
CA SER A 213 16.83 4.78 -6.72
C SER A 213 17.92 3.76 -7.05
N ARG A 214 18.04 3.41 -8.33
CA ARG A 214 19.01 2.43 -8.81
C ARG A 214 20.43 2.99 -8.68
N GLY A 215 21.31 2.23 -8.03
CA GLY A 215 22.73 2.58 -7.90
C GLY A 215 23.01 3.71 -6.92
N ASP A 216 22.05 4.05 -6.05
CA ASP A 216 22.27 5.03 -4.99
C ASP A 216 23.32 4.49 -4.00
N PRO A 217 24.44 5.20 -3.77
CA PRO A 217 25.53 4.73 -2.93
C PRO A 217 25.26 4.92 -1.42
N ASN A 218 24.08 5.40 -1.02
CA ASN A 218 23.74 5.61 0.38
C ASN A 218 23.74 4.27 1.15
N PRO A 219 24.68 4.05 2.10
CA PRO A 219 24.81 2.79 2.81
C PRO A 219 23.63 2.48 3.73
N MET A 220 22.75 3.44 4.03
CA MET A 220 21.54 3.15 4.78
C MET A 220 20.51 2.40 3.95
N LEU A 221 20.53 2.52 2.61
CA LEU A 221 19.58 1.84 1.75
C LEU A 221 19.69 0.31 1.84
N SER A 222 20.91 -0.23 2.00
CA SER A 222 21.09 -1.66 2.26
C SER A 222 20.51 -2.05 3.61
N THR A 223 20.79 -1.29 4.67
CA THR A 223 20.21 -1.52 6.01
C THR A 223 18.68 -1.50 5.97
N LEU A 224 18.08 -0.56 5.23
CA LEU A 224 16.63 -0.44 5.11
C LEU A 224 16.02 -1.56 4.28
N SER A 225 16.69 -2.00 3.22
CA SER A 225 16.29 -3.17 2.45
C SER A 225 16.32 -4.42 3.33
N GLU A 226 17.39 -4.65 4.10
CA GLU A 226 17.50 -5.80 5.02
C GLU A 226 16.40 -5.78 6.09
N LEU A 227 16.19 -4.63 6.75
CA LEU A 227 15.13 -4.47 7.74
C LEU A 227 13.74 -4.71 7.14
N THR A 228 13.52 -4.22 5.93
CA THR A 228 12.22 -4.37 5.26
C THR A 228 11.99 -5.80 4.81
N SER A 229 13.02 -6.48 4.29
CA SER A 229 12.94 -7.91 3.97
C SER A 229 12.56 -8.72 5.22
N ALA A 230 13.20 -8.48 6.37
CA ALA A 230 12.84 -9.16 7.61
C ALA A 230 11.40 -8.86 8.06
N VAL A 231 10.93 -7.62 7.90
CA VAL A 231 9.53 -7.26 8.20
C VAL A 231 8.55 -7.92 7.22
N PHE A 232 8.91 -8.01 5.94
CA PHE A 232 8.12 -8.67 4.91
C PHE A 232 8.03 -10.17 5.15
N ASP A 233 9.11 -10.84 5.55
CA ASP A 233 9.11 -12.26 5.88
C ASP A 233 8.14 -12.58 7.02
N GLU A 234 8.17 -11.78 8.09
CA GLU A 234 7.27 -11.90 9.23
C GLU A 234 5.81 -11.67 8.85
N LEU A 235 5.53 -10.61 8.09
CA LEU A 235 4.18 -10.32 7.63
C LEU A 235 3.67 -11.40 6.69
N GLY A 236 4.52 -11.91 5.80
CA GLY A 236 4.19 -13.02 4.93
C GLY A 236 3.83 -14.29 5.72
N ALA A 237 4.55 -14.58 6.81
CA ALA A 237 4.23 -15.69 7.70
C ALA A 237 2.88 -15.49 8.42
N GLU A 238 2.66 -14.30 8.99
CA GLU A 238 1.39 -13.94 9.66
C GLU A 238 0.20 -14.00 8.70
N MET A 239 0.37 -13.48 7.48
CA MET A 239 -0.66 -13.51 6.44
C MET A 239 -1.03 -14.93 6.06
N ARG A 240 -0.04 -15.83 5.86
CA ARG A 240 -0.31 -17.24 5.55
C ARG A 240 -1.12 -17.92 6.66
N GLN A 241 -0.78 -17.66 7.93
CA GLN A 241 -1.51 -18.23 9.06
C GLN A 241 -2.95 -17.68 9.15
N ARG A 242 -3.13 -16.37 9.00
CA ARG A 242 -4.45 -15.73 9.08
C ARG A 242 -5.36 -16.12 7.94
N VAL A 243 -4.85 -16.09 6.71
CA VAL A 243 -5.62 -16.50 5.54
C VAL A 243 -6.02 -17.97 5.66
N ALA A 244 -5.12 -18.86 6.09
CA ALA A 244 -5.44 -20.27 6.32
C ALA A 244 -6.47 -20.49 7.44
N GLY A 245 -6.51 -19.61 8.45
CA GLY A 245 -7.52 -19.65 9.51
C GLY A 245 -8.87 -19.00 9.15
N MET A 246 -8.94 -18.23 8.06
CA MET A 246 -10.16 -17.57 7.57
C MET A 246 -10.84 -18.34 6.42
N THR A 247 -10.15 -19.30 5.81
CA THR A 247 -10.67 -20.23 4.79
C THR A 247 -11.13 -21.53 5.41
#